data_AF-A0A1F8NSV5-F1
#
_entry.id   AF-A0A1F8NSV5-F1
#
_cell.length_a   1.000
_cell.length_b   1.000
_cell.length_c   1.000
_cell.angle_alpha   90.00
_cell.angle_beta   90.00
_cell.angle_gamma   90.00
#
_symmetry.space_group_name_H-M   'P 1'
#
loop_
_entity.id
_entity.type
_entity.pdbx_description
1 polymer ?
#
loop_
_entity_poly.entity_id
_entity_poly.type
_entity_poly.pdbx_seq_one_letter_code
_entity_poly.pdbx_strand_id
1 'polypeptide(L)'
;MPRFSRTLRTVLVAAAVLVTALGALSIRVEASNEAVDTSECTLLRTFPDGRRLFLCPPELGSTPTPPPIPTQTAAVPTSTTAPSPTVVGQPGAPYPEAPLCATHDPRAYHTLWDAARGCHYDHHHGDDPHSVDDIFGTAYYDWAGGSISYPWQTVNSTTGCLENDCKHTGYVWLVRRDQGCFSQFGTGCVTDFRALVHAMSSAHDTSVRYHSAWVEMRICGVDAPDVCGIFRSGGWQDTGDLMIDAVPVIDYPDNNNRFKLHYAVTGNASFGTWYSGSPGGEGQRGGFWSVVVEIGDMWGPLDPADPHRMQFFCPDPTTNCASNGSRYQPHLIGLAFPPRFSQLVDPDGDRIANYQGYADRYGQPVTGCTSPGLDCVPLIFENVPMGYEYQSRFDYLEYDILFGRQTSGWIQYQH
;
A
#
# COMPACT_ATOMS: atom_id res chain seq x y z
N MET A 1 26.66 -16.71 24.80
CA MET A 1 25.91 -17.56 23.84
C MET A 1 26.64 -17.51 22.49
N PRO A 2 26.86 -18.65 21.81
CA PRO A 2 27.94 -18.79 20.84
C PRO A 2 27.59 -18.23 19.46
N ARG A 3 28.62 -17.71 18.79
CA ARG A 3 28.60 -17.19 17.40
C ARG A 3 28.50 -18.35 16.41
N PHE A 4 27.50 -18.31 15.52
CA PHE A 4 27.43 -19.21 14.37
C PHE A 4 28.34 -18.74 13.21
N SER A 5 29.06 -19.69 12.63
CA SER A 5 30.17 -19.53 11.69
C SER A 5 29.72 -19.28 10.24
N ARG A 6 30.46 -18.42 9.52
CA ARG A 6 30.31 -17.99 8.11
C ARG A 6 30.52 -19.08 7.04
N THR A 7 30.51 -20.36 7.38
CA THR A 7 30.93 -21.44 6.45
C THR A 7 29.80 -21.96 5.53
N LEU A 8 28.56 -21.47 5.68
CA LEU A 8 27.40 -22.03 4.96
C LEU A 8 27.16 -21.43 3.55
N ARG A 9 27.77 -20.28 3.21
CA ARG A 9 27.48 -19.58 1.94
C ARG A 9 28.21 -20.14 0.72
N THR A 10 29.30 -20.90 0.89
CA THR A 10 30.14 -21.32 -0.25
C THR A 10 29.64 -22.59 -0.95
N VAL A 11 28.78 -23.39 -0.31
CA VAL A 11 28.35 -24.70 -0.87
C VAL A 11 27.12 -24.58 -1.78
N LEU A 12 26.27 -23.56 -1.59
CA LEU A 12 25.06 -23.37 -2.40
C LEU A 12 25.34 -22.75 -3.78
N VAL A 13 26.39 -21.93 -3.91
CA VAL A 13 26.75 -21.30 -5.21
C VAL A 13 27.41 -22.32 -6.15
N ALA A 14 28.11 -23.33 -5.63
CA ALA A 14 28.77 -24.34 -6.47
C ALA A 14 27.78 -25.33 -7.13
N ALA A 15 26.63 -25.61 -6.51
CA ALA A 15 25.61 -26.50 -7.07
C ALA A 15 24.76 -25.81 -8.16
N ALA A 16 24.56 -24.50 -8.07
CA ALA A 16 23.79 -23.75 -9.07
C ALA A 16 24.58 -23.49 -10.37
N VAL A 17 25.91 -23.50 -10.32
CA VAL A 17 26.77 -23.20 -11.48
C VAL A 17 27.00 -24.41 -12.40
N LEU A 18 26.67 -25.63 -11.99
CA LEU A 18 26.87 -26.84 -12.82
C LEU A 18 25.61 -27.30 -13.58
N VAL A 19 24.47 -26.61 -13.45
CA VAL A 19 23.17 -27.05 -14.01
C VAL A 19 22.79 -26.36 -15.33
N THR A 20 23.62 -25.46 -15.87
CA THR A 20 23.30 -24.72 -17.11
C THR A 20 23.60 -25.46 -18.42
N ALA A 21 23.89 -26.77 -18.41
CA ALA A 21 24.25 -27.52 -19.62
C ALA A 21 23.38 -28.74 -19.97
N LEU A 22 22.43 -29.17 -19.13
CA LEU A 22 21.54 -30.30 -19.44
C LEU A 22 20.12 -29.94 -18.97
N GLY A 23 19.13 -30.30 -19.80
CA GLY A 23 17.74 -29.83 -19.74
C GLY A 23 17.04 -29.85 -18.38
N ALA A 24 15.93 -29.11 -18.30
CA ALA A 24 15.18 -28.79 -17.08
C ALA A 24 15.03 -29.96 -16.11
N LEU A 25 15.75 -29.91 -14.98
CA LEU A 25 15.51 -30.76 -13.82
C LEU A 25 14.48 -30.09 -12.91
N SER A 26 13.58 -30.88 -12.34
CA SER A 26 12.60 -30.42 -11.35
C SER A 26 13.07 -30.81 -9.94
N ILE A 27 13.04 -29.85 -9.02
CA ILE A 27 13.38 -30.05 -7.60
C ILE A 27 12.08 -30.17 -6.81
N ARG A 28 11.92 -31.22 -6.01
CA ARG A 28 10.74 -31.43 -5.15
C ARG A 28 11.14 -31.58 -3.68
N VAL A 29 10.42 -30.87 -2.80
CA VAL A 29 10.58 -30.92 -1.34
C VAL A 29 9.33 -31.55 -0.76
N GLU A 30 9.47 -32.68 -0.07
CA GLU A 30 8.32 -33.36 0.53
C GLU A 30 8.07 -32.81 1.95
N ALA A 31 6.88 -32.25 2.16
CA ALA A 31 6.41 -31.79 3.46
C ALA A 31 5.14 -32.57 3.82
N SER A 32 5.28 -33.57 4.69
CA SER A 32 4.21 -34.36 5.34
C SER A 32 3.58 -35.53 4.56
N ASN A 33 2.81 -36.35 5.29
CA ASN A 33 2.54 -37.79 5.14
C ASN A 33 1.76 -38.28 3.90
N GLU A 34 1.78 -37.58 2.77
CA GLU A 34 1.23 -38.12 1.53
C GLU A 34 2.26 -39.02 0.84
N ALA A 35 1.85 -40.23 0.44
CA ALA A 35 2.72 -41.18 -0.24
C ALA A 35 2.95 -40.72 -1.68
N VAL A 36 4.02 -39.95 -1.90
CA VAL A 36 4.47 -39.61 -3.25
C VAL A 36 5.31 -40.77 -3.79
N ASP A 37 5.01 -41.20 -5.02
CA ASP A 37 5.84 -42.20 -5.72
C ASP A 37 7.20 -41.58 -6.07
N THR A 38 8.20 -41.92 -5.25
CA THR A 38 9.59 -41.45 -5.36
C THR A 38 10.49 -42.50 -6.02
N SER A 39 9.92 -43.55 -6.61
CA SER A 39 10.67 -44.70 -7.14
C SER A 39 11.69 -44.33 -8.23
N GLU A 40 11.48 -43.22 -8.95
CA GLU A 40 12.42 -42.72 -9.97
C GLU A 40 13.24 -41.49 -9.53
N CYS A 41 13.12 -41.06 -8.27
CA CYS A 41 13.83 -39.88 -7.77
C CYS A 41 15.08 -40.26 -6.95
N THR A 42 16.13 -39.44 -7.03
CA THR A 42 17.33 -39.58 -6.19
C THR A 42 17.21 -38.72 -4.94
N LEU A 43 17.33 -39.32 -3.75
CA LEU A 43 17.36 -38.57 -2.48
C LEU A 43 18.67 -37.77 -2.38
N LEU A 44 18.55 -36.44 -2.32
CA LEU A 44 19.70 -35.56 -2.15
C LEU A 44 20.04 -35.31 -0.68
N ARG A 45 19.02 -35.15 0.18
CA ARG A 45 19.23 -34.79 1.58
C ARG A 45 18.04 -35.15 2.46
N THR A 46 18.34 -35.53 3.70
CA THR A 46 17.37 -35.59 4.81
C THR A 46 17.67 -34.47 5.81
N PHE A 47 16.63 -33.74 6.22
CA PHE A 47 16.72 -32.67 7.21
C PHE A 47 16.54 -33.21 8.64
N PRO A 48 17.04 -32.51 9.68
CA PRO A 48 16.91 -32.96 11.07
C PRO A 48 15.46 -33.10 11.55
N ASP A 49 14.52 -32.43 10.91
CA ASP A 49 13.08 -32.49 11.18
C ASP A 49 12.36 -33.63 10.43
N GLY A 50 13.11 -34.48 9.73
CA GLY A 50 12.59 -35.66 9.03
C GLY A 50 12.16 -35.41 7.57
N ARG A 51 12.19 -34.16 7.09
CA ARG A 51 11.88 -33.86 5.68
C ARG A 51 12.97 -34.37 4.75
N ARG A 52 12.60 -34.67 3.50
CA ARG A 52 13.50 -35.21 2.47
C ARG A 52 13.44 -34.37 1.19
N LEU A 53 14.61 -34.12 0.60
CA LEU A 53 14.77 -33.41 -0.67
C LEU A 53 15.14 -34.42 -1.76
N PHE A 54 14.35 -34.47 -2.83
CA PHE A 54 14.55 -35.37 -3.95
C PHE A 54 14.85 -34.61 -5.24
N LEU A 55 15.67 -35.23 -6.08
CA LEU A 55 15.93 -34.82 -7.45
C LEU A 55 15.29 -35.85 -8.38
N CYS A 56 14.28 -35.44 -9.14
CA CYS A 56 13.56 -36.33 -10.03
C CYS A 56 13.97 -36.01 -11.50
N PRO A 57 14.11 -37.03 -12.35
CA PRO A 57 14.24 -36.80 -13.79
C PRO A 57 12.99 -36.07 -14.31
N PRO A 58 13.12 -35.25 -15.37
CA PRO A 58 11.97 -34.59 -15.97
C PRO A 58 10.95 -35.64 -16.41
N GLU A 59 9.68 -35.43 -16.07
CA GLU A 59 8.59 -36.23 -16.62
C GLU A 59 8.66 -36.13 -18.15
N LEU A 60 8.89 -37.27 -18.81
CA LEU A 60 8.78 -37.38 -20.25
C LEU A 60 7.32 -37.08 -20.60
N GLY A 61 7.05 -35.83 -20.95
CA GLY A 61 5.71 -35.35 -21.27
C GLY A 61 5.04 -36.31 -22.24
N SER A 62 3.87 -36.81 -21.84
CA SER A 62 3.00 -37.56 -22.72
C SER A 62 2.74 -36.73 -23.98
N THR A 63 2.94 -37.36 -25.14
CA THR A 63 2.70 -36.77 -26.45
C THR A 63 1.34 -36.08 -26.46
N PRO A 64 1.22 -34.79 -26.84
CA PRO A 64 -0.04 -34.10 -26.82
C PRO A 64 -1.04 -34.82 -27.73
N THR A 65 -2.12 -35.33 -27.15
CA THR A 65 -3.28 -35.79 -27.89
C THR A 65 -3.77 -34.62 -28.75
N PRO A 66 -3.95 -34.80 -30.08
CA PRO A 66 -4.43 -33.72 -30.92
C PRO A 66 -5.79 -33.24 -30.40
N PRO A 67 -6.03 -31.91 -30.38
CA PRO A 67 -7.29 -31.36 -29.91
C PRO A 67 -8.45 -31.97 -30.72
N PRO A 68 -9.60 -32.24 -30.08
CA PRO A 68 -10.78 -32.71 -30.79
C PRO A 68 -11.12 -31.72 -31.90
N ILE A 69 -11.36 -32.23 -33.11
CA ILE A 69 -11.85 -31.44 -34.24
C ILE A 69 -13.09 -30.68 -33.76
N PRO A 70 -13.16 -29.34 -33.90
CA PRO A 70 -14.30 -28.58 -33.46
C PRO A 70 -15.52 -29.02 -34.27
N THR A 71 -16.46 -29.68 -33.60
CA THR A 71 -17.82 -29.83 -34.11
C THR A 71 -18.36 -28.42 -34.32
N GLN A 72 -18.74 -28.09 -35.55
CA GLN A 72 -19.44 -26.84 -35.87
C GLN A 72 -20.76 -26.81 -35.11
N THR A 73 -20.75 -26.22 -33.91
CA THR A 73 -21.97 -25.76 -33.25
C THR A 73 -22.49 -24.60 -34.08
N ALA A 74 -23.72 -24.74 -34.58
CA ALA A 74 -24.42 -23.67 -35.28
C ALA A 74 -24.29 -22.36 -34.48
N ALA A 75 -23.92 -21.28 -35.17
CA ALA A 75 -23.78 -19.96 -34.57
C ALA A 75 -25.06 -19.61 -33.80
N VAL A 76 -24.95 -19.48 -32.48
CA VAL A 76 -26.00 -18.89 -31.67
C VAL A 76 -26.20 -17.47 -32.18
N PRO A 77 -27.43 -17.07 -32.57
CA PRO A 77 -27.67 -15.72 -33.06
C PRO A 77 -27.21 -14.74 -31.98
N THR A 78 -26.26 -13.88 -32.33
CA THR A 78 -25.81 -12.78 -31.50
C THR A 78 -27.01 -11.87 -31.28
N SER A 79 -27.62 -11.98 -30.10
CA SER A 79 -28.62 -11.01 -29.66
C SER A 79 -27.94 -9.65 -29.66
N THR A 80 -28.28 -8.81 -30.63
CA THR A 80 -27.94 -7.39 -30.59
C THR A 80 -28.59 -6.82 -29.34
N THR A 81 -27.82 -6.67 -28.26
CA THR A 81 -28.29 -6.06 -27.02
C THR A 81 -28.74 -4.65 -27.37
N ALA A 82 -30.05 -4.40 -27.29
CA ALA A 82 -30.59 -3.06 -27.43
C ALA A 82 -29.85 -2.16 -26.43
N PRO A 83 -29.44 -0.94 -26.82
CA PRO A 83 -28.76 -0.03 -25.90
C PRO A 83 -29.65 0.15 -24.67
N SER A 84 -29.10 -0.19 -23.50
CA SER A 84 -29.80 0.00 -22.23
C SER A 84 -30.19 1.49 -22.14
N PRO A 85 -31.44 1.82 -21.79
CA PRO A 85 -31.85 3.22 -21.69
C PRO A 85 -30.90 3.96 -20.76
N THR A 86 -30.40 5.11 -21.20
CA THR A 86 -29.57 5.99 -20.37
C THR A 86 -30.44 6.48 -19.20
N VAL A 87 -30.30 5.85 -18.04
CA VAL A 87 -30.95 6.28 -16.81
C VAL A 87 -30.32 7.63 -16.44
N VAL A 88 -31.13 8.69 -16.43
CA VAL A 88 -30.71 10.00 -15.93
C VAL A 88 -30.79 9.95 -14.40
N GLY A 89 -29.72 10.36 -13.72
CA GLY A 89 -29.65 10.35 -12.26
C GLY A 89 -30.75 11.20 -11.63
N GLN A 90 -31.37 10.70 -10.57
CA GLN A 90 -32.32 11.45 -9.75
C GLN A 90 -31.60 12.07 -8.54
N PRO A 91 -31.56 13.42 -8.39
CA PRO A 91 -30.93 14.05 -7.25
C PRO A 91 -31.52 13.58 -5.91
N GLY A 92 -30.69 13.47 -4.88
CA GLY A 92 -31.13 13.06 -3.55
C GLY A 92 -30.26 11.95 -2.94
N ALA A 93 -30.90 11.08 -2.15
CA ALA A 93 -30.23 9.97 -1.48
C ALA A 93 -29.84 8.86 -2.48
N PRO A 94 -28.82 8.05 -2.16
CA PRO A 94 -28.44 6.88 -2.97
C PRO A 94 -29.62 5.93 -3.20
N TYR A 95 -29.70 5.33 -4.38
CA TYR A 95 -30.70 4.31 -4.74
C TYR A 95 -30.06 3.20 -5.60
N PRO A 96 -30.60 1.95 -5.57
CA PRO A 96 -29.93 0.79 -6.16
C PRO A 96 -29.66 0.88 -7.66
N GLU A 97 -30.53 1.55 -8.42
CA GLU A 97 -30.41 1.69 -9.87
C GLU A 97 -29.68 2.97 -10.30
N ALA A 98 -29.02 3.67 -9.38
CA ALA A 98 -28.34 4.91 -9.72
C ALA A 98 -27.25 4.67 -10.78
N PRO A 99 -27.16 5.53 -11.80
CA PRO A 99 -26.15 5.37 -12.84
C PRO A 99 -24.77 5.77 -12.34
N LEU A 100 -23.73 5.28 -13.02
CA LEU A 100 -22.39 5.86 -12.92
C LEU A 100 -22.41 7.32 -13.36
N CYS A 101 -21.66 8.15 -12.67
CA CYS A 101 -21.50 9.56 -13.03
C CYS A 101 -20.85 9.70 -14.42
N ALA A 102 -21.48 10.49 -15.29
CA ALA A 102 -21.04 10.67 -16.68
C ALA A 102 -19.69 11.39 -16.81
N THR A 103 -19.31 12.16 -15.80
CA THR A 103 -18.05 12.90 -15.73
C THR A 103 -17.36 12.67 -14.40
N HIS A 104 -16.04 12.61 -14.46
CA HIS A 104 -15.15 12.36 -13.33
C HIS A 104 -13.88 13.20 -13.54
N ASP A 105 -13.54 14.07 -12.59
CA ASP A 105 -12.30 14.84 -12.58
C ASP A 105 -11.28 14.11 -11.69
N PRO A 106 -10.21 13.53 -12.27
CA PRO A 106 -9.25 12.74 -11.53
C PRO A 106 -8.33 13.57 -10.61
N ARG A 107 -8.58 14.86 -10.43
CA ARG A 107 -7.87 15.71 -9.46
C ARG A 107 -8.77 16.28 -8.39
N ALA A 108 -10.08 16.03 -8.47
CA ALA A 108 -11.05 16.48 -7.48
C ALA A 108 -11.43 15.33 -6.55
N TYR A 109 -11.58 15.64 -5.27
CA TYR A 109 -12.12 14.72 -4.29
C TYR A 109 -13.61 14.57 -4.56
N HIS A 110 -14.09 13.34 -4.41
CA HIS A 110 -15.50 13.04 -4.37
C HIS A 110 -15.75 11.91 -3.37
N THR A 111 -16.94 11.92 -2.78
CA THR A 111 -17.47 10.74 -2.10
C THR A 111 -17.94 9.73 -3.14
N LEU A 112 -18.38 8.55 -2.71
CA LEU A 112 -18.89 7.53 -3.63
C LEU A 112 -20.19 7.99 -4.33
N TRP A 113 -20.92 8.92 -3.72
CA TRP A 113 -22.23 9.36 -4.16
C TRP A 113 -22.28 10.86 -4.46
N ASP A 114 -22.69 11.22 -5.66
CA ASP A 114 -23.01 12.60 -6.02
C ASP A 114 -24.51 12.85 -5.91
N ALA A 115 -24.94 13.38 -4.77
CA ALA A 115 -26.34 13.67 -4.50
C ALA A 115 -26.94 14.75 -5.43
N ALA A 116 -26.13 15.65 -5.96
CA ALA A 116 -26.60 16.72 -6.85
C ALA A 116 -26.92 16.16 -8.24
N ARG A 117 -26.11 15.21 -8.73
CA ARG A 117 -26.33 14.54 -10.01
C ARG A 117 -27.15 13.26 -9.92
N GLY A 118 -27.36 12.73 -8.71
CA GLY A 118 -28.10 11.48 -8.51
C GLY A 118 -27.37 10.27 -9.11
N CYS A 119 -26.04 10.28 -9.08
CA CYS A 119 -25.17 9.27 -9.67
C CYS A 119 -24.09 8.84 -8.67
N HIS A 120 -23.47 7.69 -8.90
CA HIS A 120 -22.37 7.20 -8.08
C HIS A 120 -21.07 7.14 -8.90
N TYR A 121 -19.93 7.16 -8.21
CA TYR A 121 -18.63 6.86 -8.80
C TYR A 121 -18.34 5.37 -8.68
N ASP A 122 -17.35 4.90 -9.43
CA ASP A 122 -16.90 3.51 -9.39
C ASP A 122 -15.77 3.27 -8.38
N HIS A 123 -15.44 4.26 -7.55
CA HIS A 123 -14.45 4.18 -6.47
C HIS A 123 -14.67 5.29 -5.42
N HIS A 124 -13.92 5.21 -4.32
CA HIS A 124 -13.96 6.14 -3.19
C HIS A 124 -12.54 6.63 -2.85
N HIS A 125 -12.43 7.86 -2.33
CA HIS A 125 -11.16 8.49 -1.98
C HIS A 125 -10.93 8.69 -0.48
N GLY A 126 -11.65 7.97 0.36
CA GLY A 126 -11.51 8.08 1.81
C GLY A 126 -12.23 9.29 2.40
N ASP A 127 -11.72 9.79 3.52
CA ASP A 127 -12.30 10.92 4.25
C ASP A 127 -12.28 12.21 3.40
N ASP A 128 -13.22 13.13 3.66
CA ASP A 128 -13.21 14.45 2.99
C ASP A 128 -12.03 15.30 3.52
N PRO A 129 -11.03 15.62 2.68
CA PRO A 129 -9.87 16.41 3.11
C PRO A 129 -10.24 17.83 3.54
N HIS A 130 -11.36 18.38 3.06
CA HIS A 130 -11.82 19.73 3.40
C HIS A 130 -12.40 19.84 4.81
N SER A 131 -12.72 18.71 5.45
CA SER A 131 -13.27 18.67 6.81
C SER A 131 -12.34 19.23 7.89
N VAL A 132 -11.07 19.46 7.54
CA VAL A 132 -10.02 20.02 8.41
C VAL A 132 -9.31 21.23 7.78
N ASP A 133 -9.91 21.87 6.77
CA ASP A 133 -9.38 23.11 6.17
C ASP A 133 -9.26 24.26 7.16
N ASP A 134 -10.08 24.28 8.20
CA ASP A 134 -10.01 25.28 9.26
C ASP A 134 -8.79 25.11 10.18
N ILE A 135 -8.14 23.94 10.16
CA ILE A 135 -6.86 23.67 10.86
C ILE A 135 -5.68 23.87 9.91
N PHE A 136 -5.72 23.21 8.75
CA PHE A 136 -4.55 23.12 7.86
C PHE A 136 -4.52 24.18 6.76
N GLY A 137 -5.65 24.83 6.49
CA GLY A 137 -5.83 25.72 5.35
C GLY A 137 -5.92 24.95 4.02
N THR A 138 -5.93 25.69 2.93
CA THR A 138 -6.16 25.17 1.57
C THR A 138 -4.89 25.11 0.70
N ALA A 139 -3.72 25.47 1.26
CA ALA A 139 -2.49 25.64 0.48
C ALA A 139 -2.03 24.35 -0.24
N TYR A 140 -2.32 23.18 0.35
CA TYR A 140 -2.06 21.89 -0.29
C TYR A 140 -2.71 21.79 -1.68
N TYR A 141 -3.94 22.27 -1.86
CA TYR A 141 -4.67 22.13 -3.12
C TYR A 141 -4.00 22.89 -4.27
N ASP A 142 -3.41 24.04 -3.96
CA ASP A 142 -2.61 24.81 -4.92
C ASP A 142 -1.30 24.09 -5.26
N TRP A 143 -0.66 23.45 -4.28
CA TRP A 143 0.58 22.71 -4.52
C TRP A 143 0.38 21.40 -5.30
N ALA A 144 -0.69 20.68 -4.98
CA ALA A 144 -1.06 19.44 -5.63
C ALA A 144 -1.70 19.66 -7.01
N GLY A 145 -2.29 20.83 -7.24
CA GLY A 145 -3.09 21.13 -8.43
C GLY A 145 -4.47 20.47 -8.40
N GLY A 146 -5.00 20.21 -7.20
CA GLY A 146 -6.25 19.49 -6.94
C GLY A 146 -6.32 18.99 -5.50
N SER A 147 -7.44 18.37 -5.13
CA SER A 147 -7.63 17.71 -3.84
C SER A 147 -7.34 16.21 -3.88
N ILE A 148 -7.02 15.67 -5.06
CA ILE A 148 -6.51 14.31 -5.25
C ILE A 148 -5.27 14.36 -6.15
N SER A 149 -4.35 13.44 -5.90
CA SER A 149 -3.03 13.35 -6.54
C SER A 149 -2.11 14.52 -6.21
N TYR A 150 -0.91 14.51 -6.80
CA TYR A 150 0.12 15.53 -6.64
C TYR A 150 1.25 15.37 -7.67
N PRO A 151 2.10 16.40 -7.86
CA PRO A 151 3.25 16.37 -8.77
C PRO A 151 4.34 15.33 -8.44
N TRP A 152 4.39 14.83 -7.20
CA TRP A 152 5.37 13.83 -6.74
C TRP A 152 4.84 12.40 -6.71
N GLN A 153 3.81 12.12 -7.51
CA GLN A 153 3.29 10.76 -7.70
C GLN A 153 4.35 9.80 -8.24
N THR A 154 4.19 8.51 -7.96
CA THR A 154 5.07 7.51 -8.58
C THR A 154 4.72 7.31 -10.06
N VAL A 155 5.65 6.68 -10.77
CA VAL A 155 5.52 6.40 -12.20
C VAL A 155 5.87 4.94 -12.45
N ASN A 156 5.08 4.27 -13.28
CA ASN A 156 5.43 2.94 -13.78
C ASN A 156 6.66 3.09 -14.70
N SER A 157 7.80 2.51 -14.31
CA SER A 157 9.05 2.62 -15.07
C SER A 157 9.01 1.95 -16.45
N THR A 158 8.11 0.99 -16.65
CA THR A 158 7.96 0.27 -17.92
C THR A 158 7.05 1.02 -18.88
N THR A 159 5.92 1.54 -18.41
CA THR A 159 4.90 2.17 -19.28
C THR A 159 4.94 3.69 -19.26
N GLY A 160 5.66 4.30 -18.32
CA GLY A 160 5.65 5.73 -18.08
C GLY A 160 4.33 6.23 -17.47
N CYS A 161 3.39 5.35 -17.15
CA CYS A 161 2.10 5.77 -16.64
C CYS A 161 2.20 6.30 -15.22
N LEU A 162 1.63 7.48 -14.99
CA LEU A 162 1.53 8.10 -13.68
C LEU A 162 0.44 7.41 -12.84
N GLU A 163 0.58 7.44 -11.52
CA GLU A 163 -0.44 6.88 -10.60
C GLU A 163 -1.83 7.45 -10.89
N ASN A 164 -1.95 8.76 -11.12
CA ASN A 164 -3.23 9.39 -11.39
C ASN A 164 -3.87 8.99 -12.72
N ASP A 165 -3.06 8.54 -13.68
CA ASP A 165 -3.56 8.21 -15.01
C ASP A 165 -4.00 6.73 -15.09
N CYS A 166 -3.29 5.84 -14.40
CA CYS A 166 -3.55 4.38 -14.49
C CYS A 166 -4.06 3.74 -13.21
N LYS A 167 -3.92 4.41 -12.06
CA LYS A 167 -4.20 3.86 -10.73
C LYS A 167 -4.91 4.88 -9.84
N HIS A 168 -5.69 5.77 -10.45
CA HIS A 168 -6.34 6.87 -9.76
C HIS A 168 -7.16 6.41 -8.54
N THR A 169 -7.84 5.28 -8.67
CA THR A 169 -8.67 4.69 -7.60
C THR A 169 -7.90 4.32 -6.33
N GLY A 170 -6.57 4.32 -6.37
CA GLY A 170 -5.70 4.06 -5.23
C GLY A 170 -5.43 5.26 -4.32
N TYR A 171 -5.89 6.45 -4.65
CA TYR A 171 -5.74 7.62 -3.78
C TYR A 171 -6.76 7.56 -2.64
N VAL A 172 -6.29 7.56 -1.40
CA VAL A 172 -7.13 7.52 -0.20
C VAL A 172 -6.69 8.59 0.80
N TRP A 173 -7.64 9.44 1.19
CA TRP A 173 -7.52 10.36 2.30
C TRP A 173 -7.87 9.68 3.62
N LEU A 174 -7.01 9.92 4.61
CA LEU A 174 -7.21 9.56 6.01
C LEU A 174 -7.20 10.85 6.81
N VAL A 175 -8.31 11.16 7.49
CA VAL A 175 -8.47 12.41 8.25
C VAL A 175 -8.87 12.07 9.68
N ARG A 176 -8.17 12.64 10.65
CA ARG A 176 -8.59 12.60 12.06
C ARG A 176 -8.43 13.97 12.67
N ARG A 177 -9.36 14.28 13.57
CA ARG A 177 -9.43 15.55 14.30
C ARG A 177 -9.64 15.29 15.78
N ASP A 178 -9.16 16.19 16.62
CA ASP A 178 -9.35 16.19 18.09
C ASP A 178 -8.96 14.86 18.77
N GLN A 179 -7.87 14.27 18.28
CA GLN A 179 -7.31 13.05 18.85
C GLN A 179 -6.67 13.36 20.19
N GLY A 180 -6.80 12.44 21.14
CA GLY A 180 -6.20 12.59 22.46
C GLY A 180 -4.68 12.77 22.35
N CYS A 181 -4.12 13.67 23.16
CA CYS A 181 -2.68 13.89 23.16
C CYS A 181 -1.96 12.76 23.89
N PHE A 182 -1.56 11.74 23.14
CA PHE A 182 -0.79 10.61 23.63
C PHE A 182 0.31 10.24 22.63
N SER A 183 1.48 9.90 23.15
CA SER A 183 2.57 9.31 22.37
C SER A 183 3.27 8.24 23.17
N GLN A 184 3.42 7.06 22.57
CA GLN A 184 4.08 5.92 23.19
C GLN A 184 5.61 6.07 23.17
N PHE A 185 6.16 6.84 22.23
CA PHE A 185 7.59 6.83 21.91
C PHE A 185 8.25 8.22 21.90
N GLY A 186 7.52 9.29 22.26
CA GLY A 186 8.15 10.60 22.41
C GLY A 186 7.31 11.63 23.16
N THR A 187 7.77 12.87 23.07
CA THR A 187 7.40 14.00 23.96
C THR A 187 6.29 14.87 23.41
N GLY A 188 5.69 14.49 22.29
CA GLY A 188 4.47 15.09 21.81
C GLY A 188 3.63 14.13 21.00
N CYS A 189 2.45 14.61 20.62
CA CYS A 189 1.35 13.83 20.09
C CYS A 189 0.83 14.46 18.79
N VAL A 190 0.26 13.64 17.91
CA VAL A 190 -0.50 14.12 16.75
C VAL A 190 -1.97 14.21 17.17
N THR A 191 -2.51 15.43 17.23
CA THR A 191 -3.91 15.67 17.63
C THR A 191 -4.83 15.71 16.42
N ASP A 192 -4.32 16.10 15.26
CA ASP A 192 -5.10 16.18 14.02
C ASP A 192 -4.17 15.89 12.86
N PHE A 193 -4.71 15.26 11.83
CA PHE A 193 -4.00 15.11 10.58
C PHE A 193 -4.97 14.92 9.42
N ARG A 194 -4.46 15.22 8.23
CA ARG A 194 -4.94 14.59 7.00
C ARG A 194 -3.76 14.03 6.23
N ALA A 195 -3.91 12.82 5.71
CA ALA A 195 -2.91 12.16 4.90
C ALA A 195 -3.53 11.62 3.62
N LEU A 196 -2.94 11.95 2.47
CA LEU A 196 -3.30 11.34 1.20
C LEU A 196 -2.25 10.30 0.86
N VAL A 197 -2.67 9.05 0.69
CA VAL A 197 -1.79 7.95 0.33
C VAL A 197 -2.24 7.37 -1.00
N HIS A 198 -1.28 7.04 -1.86
CA HIS A 198 -1.55 6.11 -2.96
C HIS A 198 -1.33 4.68 -2.48
N ALA A 199 -2.42 3.98 -2.17
CA ALA A 199 -2.41 2.56 -1.81
C ALA A 199 -3.74 1.91 -2.24
N MET A 200 -3.65 0.91 -3.12
CA MET A 200 -4.77 0.18 -3.72
C MET A 200 -5.09 -1.14 -3.00
N SER A 201 -4.32 -1.53 -1.98
CA SER A 201 -4.50 -2.79 -1.23
C SER A 201 -4.46 -4.10 -2.02
N SER A 202 -4.17 -4.03 -3.33
CA SER A 202 -4.06 -5.21 -4.19
C SER A 202 -2.67 -5.85 -4.07
N ALA A 203 -2.50 -7.11 -4.50
CA ALA A 203 -1.15 -7.69 -4.47
C ALA A 203 -0.23 -7.06 -5.53
N HIS A 204 -0.78 -6.50 -6.61
CA HIS A 204 -0.01 -5.61 -7.48
C HIS A 204 0.63 -4.52 -6.63
N ASP A 205 -0.15 -3.81 -5.82
CA ASP A 205 0.34 -2.71 -5.02
C ASP A 205 1.28 -3.15 -3.89
N THR A 206 1.03 -4.32 -3.32
CA THR A 206 1.89 -4.94 -2.29
C THR A 206 3.27 -5.33 -2.84
N SER A 207 3.39 -5.60 -4.14
CA SER A 207 4.68 -5.85 -4.79
C SER A 207 5.49 -4.57 -5.08
N VAL A 208 4.85 -3.40 -5.03
CA VAL A 208 5.51 -2.11 -5.28
C VAL A 208 6.23 -1.65 -4.00
N ARG A 209 7.47 -1.17 -4.14
CA ARG A 209 8.28 -0.69 -3.02
C ARG A 209 7.93 0.75 -2.59
N TYR A 210 7.74 1.62 -3.57
CA TYR A 210 7.49 3.04 -3.33
C TYR A 210 6.04 3.37 -3.60
N HIS A 211 5.44 4.02 -2.62
CA HIS A 211 4.11 4.59 -2.72
C HIS A 211 4.25 6.09 -2.54
N SER A 212 3.43 6.87 -3.20
CA SER A 212 3.43 8.30 -2.95
C SER A 212 2.48 8.63 -1.78
N ALA A 213 2.81 9.69 -1.04
CA ALA A 213 1.94 10.21 0.00
C ALA A 213 2.14 11.71 0.24
N TRP A 214 1.20 12.28 0.98
CA TRP A 214 1.22 13.62 1.55
C TRP A 214 0.62 13.56 2.95
N VAL A 215 1.10 14.38 3.88
CA VAL A 215 0.59 14.47 5.24
C VAL A 215 0.69 15.90 5.78
N GLU A 216 -0.38 16.33 6.45
CA GLU A 216 -0.42 17.50 7.31
C GLU A 216 -0.79 17.06 8.71
N MET A 217 -0.07 17.57 9.72
CA MET A 217 -0.24 17.16 11.12
C MET A 217 -0.26 18.38 12.02
N ARG A 218 -1.18 18.41 12.99
CA ARG A 218 -1.10 19.27 14.18
C ARG A 218 -0.40 18.48 15.27
N ILE A 219 0.75 19.00 15.70
CA ILE A 219 1.60 18.36 16.70
C ILE A 219 1.62 19.22 17.96
N CYS A 220 1.29 18.61 19.11
CA CYS A 220 1.31 19.29 20.40
C CYS A 220 2.29 18.61 21.37
N GLY A 221 2.82 19.37 22.33
CA GLY A 221 3.64 18.81 23.41
C GLY A 221 2.81 17.98 24.39
N VAL A 222 3.29 16.81 24.83
CA VAL A 222 2.59 16.01 25.86
C VAL A 222 2.54 16.74 27.20
N ASP A 223 3.64 17.41 27.56
CA ASP A 223 3.75 18.19 28.82
C ASP A 223 3.19 19.61 28.70
N ALA A 224 2.87 20.04 27.48
CA ALA A 224 2.26 21.34 27.19
C ALA A 224 1.28 21.20 26.01
N PRO A 225 0.10 20.58 26.22
CA PRO A 225 -0.84 20.25 25.14
C PRO A 225 -1.37 21.46 24.36
N ASP A 226 -1.28 22.66 24.94
CA ASP A 226 -1.68 23.92 24.29
C ASP A 226 -0.57 24.50 23.38
N VAL A 227 0.65 23.97 23.46
CA VAL A 227 1.77 24.37 22.58
C VAL A 227 1.79 23.42 21.40
N CYS A 228 1.22 23.88 20.29
CA CYS A 228 1.11 23.12 19.06
C CYS A 228 1.71 23.84 17.87
N GLY A 229 2.13 23.06 16.87
CA GLY A 229 2.54 23.54 15.56
C GLY A 229 1.99 22.68 14.43
N ILE A 230 2.22 23.12 13.20
CA ILE A 230 1.80 22.41 11.99
C ILE A 230 3.01 21.91 11.21
N PHE A 231 2.98 20.64 10.85
CA PHE A 231 3.90 20.04 9.89
C PHE A 231 3.17 19.76 8.58
N ARG A 232 3.83 19.98 7.44
CA ARG A 232 3.33 19.60 6.11
C ARG A 232 4.46 19.05 5.26
N SER A 233 4.29 17.86 4.72
CA SER A 233 5.17 17.35 3.66
C SER A 233 4.59 16.12 2.96
N GLY A 234 5.32 15.62 1.97
CA GLY A 234 4.98 14.40 1.26
C GLY A 234 6.20 13.84 0.55
N GLY A 235 5.92 13.10 -0.53
CA GLY A 235 6.93 12.48 -1.37
C GLY A 235 6.61 11.00 -1.55
N TRP A 236 7.66 10.21 -1.69
CA TRP A 236 7.56 8.76 -1.72
C TRP A 236 7.80 8.22 -0.33
N GLN A 237 7.04 7.20 0.04
CA GLN A 237 7.26 6.36 1.20
C GLN A 237 7.78 5.00 0.74
N ASP A 238 8.83 4.52 1.38
CA ASP A 238 9.41 3.20 1.17
C ASP A 238 8.66 2.22 2.08
N THR A 239 7.85 1.36 1.48
CA THR A 239 7.22 0.24 2.17
C THR A 239 8.08 -1.02 2.13
N GLY A 240 9.19 -0.96 1.38
CA GLY A 240 10.30 -1.87 1.54
C GLY A 240 9.94 -3.34 1.29
N ASP A 241 10.27 -4.17 2.26
CA ASP A 241 10.19 -5.63 2.21
C ASP A 241 8.73 -6.10 2.19
N LEU A 242 8.51 -7.32 1.72
CA LEU A 242 7.22 -7.98 1.86
C LEU A 242 7.39 -9.19 2.75
N MET A 243 6.70 -9.17 3.88
CA MET A 243 6.63 -10.26 4.85
C MET A 243 5.25 -10.90 4.77
N ILE A 244 5.20 -12.20 4.47
CA ILE A 244 3.97 -13.01 4.55
C ILE A 244 4.13 -13.98 5.71
N ASP A 245 3.26 -13.88 6.72
CA ASP A 245 3.32 -14.70 7.93
C ASP A 245 4.70 -14.67 8.61
N ALA A 246 5.28 -13.47 8.69
CA ALA A 246 6.63 -13.21 9.17
C ALA A 246 7.76 -13.93 8.39
N VAL A 247 7.47 -14.40 7.17
CA VAL A 247 8.46 -14.92 6.22
C VAL A 247 8.75 -13.84 5.17
N PRO A 248 10.02 -13.46 4.96
CA PRO A 248 10.38 -12.52 3.90
C PRO A 248 10.17 -13.17 2.53
N VAL A 249 9.34 -12.52 1.71
CA VAL A 249 9.06 -12.88 0.31
C VAL A 249 9.78 -11.93 -0.63
N ILE A 250 9.81 -10.64 -0.29
CA ILE A 250 10.66 -9.64 -0.94
C ILE A 250 11.57 -9.07 0.13
N ASP A 251 12.88 -9.13 -0.10
CA ASP A 251 13.93 -8.70 0.83
C ASP A 251 14.85 -7.72 0.09
N TYR A 252 14.78 -6.45 0.46
CA TYR A 252 15.66 -5.40 -0.03
C TYR A 252 16.82 -5.21 0.94
N PRO A 253 18.08 -5.12 0.45
CA PRO A 253 19.21 -4.79 1.30
C PRO A 253 19.02 -3.46 2.03
N ASP A 254 19.45 -3.41 3.30
CA ASP A 254 19.50 -2.20 4.15
C ASP A 254 18.13 -1.51 4.33
N ASN A 255 17.10 -2.32 4.54
CA ASN A 255 15.71 -1.89 4.62
C ASN A 255 15.06 -2.13 6.00
N ASN A 256 15.77 -1.79 7.09
CA ASN A 256 15.23 -1.97 8.44
C ASN A 256 13.91 -1.21 8.68
N ASN A 257 12.95 -1.92 9.28
CA ASN A 257 11.66 -1.41 9.75
C ASN A 257 10.78 -0.77 8.69
N ARG A 258 11.02 -1.07 7.41
CA ARG A 258 10.15 -0.69 6.29
C ARG A 258 9.72 -1.96 5.59
N PHE A 259 8.54 -2.42 5.96
CA PHE A 259 8.03 -3.69 5.50
C PHE A 259 6.52 -3.67 5.44
N LYS A 260 5.99 -4.38 4.45
CA LYS A 260 4.59 -4.77 4.39
C LYS A 260 4.46 -6.08 5.10
N LEU A 261 3.57 -6.12 6.07
CA LEU A 261 3.23 -7.31 6.81
C LEU A 261 1.86 -7.80 6.36
N HIS A 262 1.81 -9.03 5.88
CA HIS A 262 0.59 -9.71 5.52
C HIS A 262 0.49 -11.00 6.33
N TYR A 263 -0.60 -11.20 7.08
CA TYR A 263 -0.85 -12.42 7.83
C TYR A 263 -1.91 -13.26 7.12
N ALA A 264 -1.52 -14.42 6.58
CA ALA A 264 -2.41 -15.34 5.90
C ALA A 264 -2.71 -16.62 6.71
N VAL A 265 -1.77 -17.10 7.54
CA VAL A 265 -1.81 -18.45 8.14
C VAL A 265 -2.45 -18.48 9.54
N THR A 266 -2.53 -17.37 10.26
CA THR A 266 -3.06 -17.36 11.65
C THR A 266 -4.59 -17.44 11.75
N GLY A 267 -5.30 -17.69 10.64
CA GLY A 267 -6.76 -17.72 10.59
C GLY A 267 -7.42 -16.34 10.72
N ASN A 268 -6.62 -15.28 10.83
CA ASN A 268 -7.03 -13.88 10.88
C ASN A 268 -6.55 -13.16 9.62
N ALA A 269 -6.96 -13.71 8.47
CA ALA A 269 -6.64 -13.34 7.10
C ALA A 269 -7.06 -11.91 6.68
N SER A 270 -7.44 -11.07 7.64
CA SER A 270 -8.27 -9.90 7.42
C SER A 270 -7.53 -8.58 7.60
N PHE A 271 -6.21 -8.56 7.78
CA PHE A 271 -5.47 -7.30 7.71
C PHE A 271 -3.99 -7.45 7.35
N GLY A 272 -3.41 -6.39 6.81
CA GLY A 272 -1.97 -6.21 6.74
C GLY A 272 -1.58 -4.75 6.94
N THR A 273 -0.36 -4.57 7.42
CA THR A 273 0.14 -3.27 7.88
C THR A 273 1.36 -2.90 7.06
N TRP A 274 1.35 -1.69 6.50
CA TRP A 274 2.39 -1.21 5.60
C TRP A 274 3.26 -0.23 6.37
N TYR A 275 4.26 -0.77 7.07
CA TYR A 275 5.23 0.04 7.78
C TYR A 275 6.09 0.76 6.76
N SER A 276 5.84 2.05 6.63
CA SER A 276 6.45 2.91 5.64
C SER A 276 7.25 4.01 6.32
N GLY A 277 8.12 4.65 5.55
CA GLY A 277 8.73 5.90 5.94
C GLY A 277 9.43 6.48 4.73
N SER A 278 9.73 7.78 4.77
CA SER A 278 10.43 8.40 3.65
C SER A 278 11.80 7.69 3.40
N PRO A 279 12.16 7.32 2.15
CA PRO A 279 13.18 6.32 1.78
C PRO A 279 14.63 6.51 2.23
N GLY A 280 14.99 7.53 3.02
CA GLY A 280 16.35 7.99 3.33
C GLY A 280 17.37 7.04 4.01
N GLY A 281 17.21 5.71 3.92
CA GLY A 281 18.21 4.69 4.25
C GLY A 281 18.46 4.40 5.74
N GLU A 282 18.99 3.20 6.00
CA GLU A 282 19.25 2.62 7.34
C GLU A 282 20.49 3.20 8.05
N GLY A 283 21.45 3.75 7.30
CA GLY A 283 22.55 4.56 7.86
C GLY A 283 22.16 6.00 8.19
N GLN A 284 20.94 6.41 7.83
CA GLN A 284 20.50 7.80 7.76
C GLN A 284 18.97 7.95 7.95
N ARG A 285 18.37 7.23 8.92
CA ARG A 285 16.97 7.36 9.41
C ARG A 285 16.09 8.38 8.64
N GLY A 286 15.43 7.92 7.58
CA GLY A 286 14.20 8.48 7.02
C GLY A 286 14.17 9.97 6.63
N GLY A 287 13.09 10.38 5.98
CA GLY A 287 12.66 11.78 6.04
C GLY A 287 12.03 12.09 7.40
N PHE A 288 11.31 13.20 7.51
CA PHE A 288 10.69 13.59 8.78
C PHE A 288 9.43 12.81 9.12
N TRP A 289 8.79 12.16 8.16
CA TRP A 289 7.41 11.68 8.32
C TRP A 289 7.22 10.21 7.90
N SER A 290 6.13 9.63 8.40
CA SER A 290 5.66 8.29 8.06
C SER A 290 4.14 8.24 8.08
N VAL A 291 3.54 7.56 7.09
CA VAL A 291 2.11 7.24 7.05
C VAL A 291 1.97 5.74 6.90
N VAL A 292 1.78 5.06 8.03
CA VAL A 292 1.59 3.62 8.07
C VAL A 292 0.11 3.33 8.01
N VAL A 293 -0.30 2.69 6.93
CA VAL A 293 -1.67 2.22 6.76
C VAL A 293 -1.79 0.78 7.23
N GLU A 294 -2.90 0.48 7.88
CA GLU A 294 -3.36 -0.89 8.04
C GLU A 294 -4.60 -1.06 7.20
N ILE A 295 -4.55 -2.11 6.41
CA ILE A 295 -5.50 -2.43 5.38
C ILE A 295 -6.18 -3.69 5.86
N GLY A 296 -7.46 -3.60 6.14
CA GLY A 296 -8.27 -4.78 6.34
C GLY A 296 -8.59 -5.45 5.00
N ASP A 297 -8.88 -6.74 5.08
CA ASP A 297 -9.42 -7.53 3.99
C ASP A 297 -8.56 -7.56 2.72
N MET A 298 -7.25 -7.72 2.93
CA MET A 298 -6.26 -7.82 1.86
C MET A 298 -6.50 -9.04 0.93
N TRP A 299 -5.72 -9.11 -0.14
CA TRP A 299 -5.62 -10.31 -0.98
C TRP A 299 -5.17 -11.54 -0.16
N GLY A 300 -5.59 -12.74 -0.55
CA GLY A 300 -5.28 -14.00 0.14
C GLY A 300 -4.05 -14.74 -0.39
N PRO A 301 -3.78 -15.99 0.02
CA PRO A 301 -2.44 -16.58 -0.12
C PRO A 301 -1.87 -16.50 -1.54
N LEU A 302 -0.58 -16.15 -1.66
CA LEU A 302 0.15 -16.24 -2.92
C LEU A 302 0.49 -17.70 -3.20
N ASP A 303 0.27 -18.15 -4.43
CA ASP A 303 0.84 -19.41 -4.92
C ASP A 303 2.37 -19.24 -5.07
N PRO A 304 3.20 -19.98 -4.31
CA PRO A 304 4.66 -19.84 -4.42
C PRO A 304 5.22 -20.28 -5.78
N ALA A 305 4.49 -21.14 -6.51
CA ALA A 305 4.86 -21.57 -7.86
C ALA A 305 4.41 -20.59 -8.94
N ASP A 306 3.44 -19.72 -8.62
CA ASP A 306 2.93 -18.66 -9.49
C ASP A 306 2.60 -17.40 -8.67
N PRO A 307 3.61 -16.61 -8.27
CA PRO A 307 3.43 -15.47 -7.38
C PRO A 307 2.60 -14.32 -7.99
N HIS A 308 2.28 -14.39 -9.28
CA HIS A 308 1.37 -13.46 -9.96
C HIS A 308 -0.10 -13.88 -9.84
N ARG A 309 -0.36 -15.13 -9.46
CA ARG A 309 -1.70 -15.65 -9.22
C ARG A 309 -2.16 -15.28 -7.81
N MET A 310 -2.59 -14.03 -7.67
CA MET A 310 -3.23 -13.51 -6.47
C MET A 310 -4.53 -14.29 -6.21
N GLN A 311 -4.62 -15.00 -5.09
CA GLN A 311 -5.89 -15.53 -4.62
C GLN A 311 -6.54 -14.48 -3.76
N PHE A 312 -7.48 -13.69 -4.27
CA PHE A 312 -8.29 -12.86 -3.37
C PHE A 312 -9.11 -13.79 -2.46
N PHE A 313 -9.19 -13.48 -1.16
CA PHE A 313 -10.08 -14.24 -0.26
C PHE A 313 -11.54 -14.24 -0.77
N CYS A 314 -11.89 -13.25 -1.58
CA CYS A 314 -13.12 -13.16 -2.34
C CYS A 314 -12.85 -13.34 -3.84
N PRO A 315 -12.95 -14.56 -4.38
CA PRO A 315 -13.00 -14.78 -5.81
C PRO A 315 -14.42 -14.47 -6.33
N ASP A 316 -14.65 -13.30 -6.94
CA ASP A 316 -15.77 -13.06 -7.89
C ASP A 316 -17.22 -12.99 -7.28
N PRO A 317 -18.32 -12.74 -8.06
CA PRO A 317 -19.34 -11.66 -7.96
C PRO A 317 -20.33 -11.66 -6.81
N THR A 318 -20.12 -12.44 -5.77
CA THR A 318 -21.11 -12.45 -4.70
C THR A 318 -20.91 -11.18 -3.88
N THR A 319 -21.83 -10.25 -4.04
CA THR A 319 -22.03 -8.97 -3.33
C THR A 319 -22.05 -9.05 -1.79
N ASN A 320 -21.67 -10.19 -1.23
CA ASN A 320 -21.82 -10.59 0.16
C ASN A 320 -20.45 -10.81 0.84
N CYS A 321 -19.35 -10.43 0.18
CA CYS A 321 -18.03 -10.48 0.80
C CYS A 321 -17.77 -9.18 1.56
N ALA A 322 -17.65 -9.27 2.89
CA ALA A 322 -17.16 -8.18 3.72
C ALA A 322 -15.69 -7.83 3.43
N SER A 323 -14.99 -8.67 2.65
CA SER A 323 -13.54 -8.66 2.54
C SER A 323 -12.97 -8.30 1.15
N ASN A 324 -13.11 -7.04 0.71
CA ASN A 324 -12.66 -6.56 -0.60
C ASN A 324 -11.55 -5.48 -0.56
N GLY A 325 -10.76 -5.41 0.51
CA GLY A 325 -9.76 -4.36 0.69
C GLY A 325 -10.35 -2.98 1.02
N SER A 326 -11.61 -2.95 1.48
CA SER A 326 -12.37 -1.75 1.82
C SER A 326 -12.13 -1.24 3.24
N ARG A 327 -11.32 -1.91 4.05
CA ARG A 327 -11.02 -1.41 5.39
C ARG A 327 -9.67 -0.74 5.35
N TYR A 328 -9.65 0.55 5.63
CA TYR A 328 -8.42 1.31 5.71
C TYR A 328 -8.37 1.99 7.06
N GLN A 329 -7.20 1.97 7.67
CA GLN A 329 -6.97 2.80 8.84
C GLN A 329 -5.56 3.34 8.86
N PRO A 330 -5.37 4.54 9.41
CA PRO A 330 -4.04 4.96 9.81
C PRO A 330 -3.64 4.10 11.01
N HIS A 331 -2.68 3.20 10.81
CA HIS A 331 -2.12 2.42 11.92
C HIS A 331 -1.12 3.25 12.72
N LEU A 332 -0.32 4.06 12.02
CA LEU A 332 0.62 4.98 12.63
C LEU A 332 0.79 6.20 11.73
N ILE A 333 0.64 7.39 12.31
CA ILE A 333 1.05 8.66 11.70
C ILE A 333 2.22 9.20 12.51
N GLY A 334 3.35 9.42 11.82
CA GLY A 334 4.65 9.63 12.44
C GLY A 334 5.32 10.94 12.03
N LEU A 335 5.88 11.68 12.99
CA LEU A 335 6.89 12.72 12.77
C LEU A 335 8.13 12.40 13.59
N ALA A 336 9.32 12.53 13.01
CA ALA A 336 10.60 12.38 13.68
C ALA A 336 11.53 13.53 13.29
N PHE A 337 12.49 13.84 14.17
CA PHE A 337 13.50 14.87 13.93
C PHE A 337 14.89 14.22 13.81
N PRO A 338 15.33 13.82 12.60
CA PRO A 338 16.67 13.30 12.41
C PRO A 338 17.72 14.30 12.90
N PRO A 339 18.71 13.89 13.73
CA PRO A 339 19.70 14.82 14.29
C PRO A 339 20.47 15.63 13.25
N ARG A 340 20.63 15.12 12.03
CA ARG A 340 21.30 15.84 10.92
C ARG A 340 20.52 17.08 10.44
N PHE A 341 19.23 17.17 10.76
CA PHE A 341 18.37 18.27 10.34
C PHE A 341 17.97 19.19 11.50
N SER A 342 18.40 18.94 12.73
CA SER A 342 18.02 19.77 13.88
C SER A 342 18.41 21.23 13.65
N GLN A 343 19.64 21.50 13.22
CA GLN A 343 20.12 22.86 12.91
C GLN A 343 19.41 23.51 11.71
N LEU A 344 18.77 22.73 10.84
CA LEU A 344 18.01 23.26 9.71
C LEU A 344 16.66 23.81 10.17
N VAL A 345 16.00 23.08 11.07
CA VAL A 345 14.62 23.39 11.49
C VAL A 345 14.56 24.14 12.81
N ASP A 346 15.58 24.06 13.67
CA ASP A 346 15.70 24.75 14.96
C ASP A 346 17.12 25.35 15.07
N PRO A 347 17.41 26.44 14.33
CA PRO A 347 18.73 27.05 14.30
C PRO A 347 19.08 27.83 15.59
N ASP A 348 18.10 28.25 16.38
CA ASP A 348 18.28 28.99 17.64
C ASP A 348 18.28 28.09 18.89
N GLY A 349 17.89 26.81 18.73
CA GLY A 349 17.96 25.80 19.78
C GLY A 349 16.86 25.96 20.84
N ASP A 350 15.78 26.65 20.50
CA ASP A 350 14.64 26.88 21.41
C ASP A 350 13.71 25.66 21.51
N ARG A 351 14.01 24.60 20.73
CA ARG A 351 13.23 23.36 20.61
C ARG A 351 11.89 23.57 19.93
N ILE A 352 11.75 24.58 19.08
CA ILE A 352 10.60 24.81 18.22
C ILE A 352 11.07 24.81 16.77
N ALA A 353 10.68 23.77 16.04
CA ALA A 353 11.02 23.64 14.63
C ALA A 353 10.21 24.63 13.77
N ASN A 354 10.93 25.44 13.01
CA ASN A 354 10.44 26.39 12.03
C ASN A 354 11.25 26.26 10.73
N TYR A 355 10.59 25.90 9.64
CA TYR A 355 11.23 25.76 8.34
C TYR A 355 10.18 25.88 7.24
N GLN A 356 10.52 26.57 6.16
CA GLN A 356 9.68 26.64 4.97
C GLN A 356 10.57 26.48 3.75
N GLY A 357 10.35 25.40 3.00
CA GLY A 357 11.13 25.10 1.82
C GLY A 357 10.58 23.88 1.10
N TYR A 358 11.50 23.11 0.53
CA TYR A 358 11.18 21.92 -0.24
C TYR A 358 12.04 20.75 0.20
N ALA A 359 11.54 19.55 -0.02
CA ALA A 359 12.28 18.30 0.02
C ALA A 359 12.24 17.63 -1.36
N ASP A 360 13.20 16.76 -1.63
CA ASP A 360 13.09 15.82 -2.76
C ASP A 360 12.01 14.77 -2.48
N ARG A 361 11.74 13.90 -3.47
CA ARG A 361 10.76 12.80 -3.29
C ARG A 361 11.13 11.83 -2.16
N TYR A 362 12.35 11.87 -1.65
CA TYR A 362 12.87 11.01 -0.58
C TYR A 362 12.90 11.72 0.78
N GLY A 363 12.26 12.89 0.88
CA GLY A 363 12.11 13.67 2.11
C GLY A 363 13.41 14.34 2.57
N GLN A 364 14.40 14.49 1.69
CA GLN A 364 15.62 15.25 1.98
C GLN A 364 15.39 16.73 1.64
N PRO A 365 15.64 17.68 2.55
CA PRO A 365 15.56 19.10 2.25
C PRO A 365 16.43 19.49 1.05
N VAL A 366 15.87 20.27 0.13
CA VAL A 366 16.54 20.76 -1.08
C VAL A 366 16.45 22.28 -1.21
N THR A 367 17.35 22.85 -2.00
CA THR A 367 17.38 24.30 -2.30
C THR A 367 17.17 24.53 -3.80
N GLY A 368 16.76 25.74 -4.18
CA GLY A 368 16.58 26.13 -5.59
C GLY A 368 15.22 25.78 -6.21
N CYS A 369 14.35 25.08 -5.48
CA CYS A 369 12.96 24.88 -5.86
C CYS A 369 12.14 26.16 -5.68
N THR A 370 11.36 26.52 -6.70
CA THR A 370 10.44 27.67 -6.67
C THR A 370 8.98 27.25 -6.84
N SER A 371 8.73 26.01 -7.22
CA SER A 371 7.39 25.47 -7.43
C SER A 371 7.35 23.98 -7.08
N PRO A 372 6.18 23.45 -6.67
CA PRO A 372 5.97 22.03 -6.44
C PRO A 372 6.32 21.17 -7.65
N GLY A 373 6.91 20.01 -7.39
CA GLY A 373 7.34 19.06 -8.41
C GLY A 373 7.81 17.77 -7.79
N LEU A 374 8.27 16.85 -8.64
CA LEU A 374 8.67 15.51 -8.22
C LEU A 374 9.79 15.53 -7.16
N ASP A 375 10.82 16.36 -7.33
CA ASP A 375 11.90 16.57 -6.35
C ASP A 375 11.84 17.95 -5.67
N CYS A 376 10.66 18.56 -5.68
CA CYS A 376 10.38 19.83 -5.04
C CYS A 376 9.04 19.69 -4.29
N VAL A 377 9.00 18.81 -3.30
CA VAL A 377 7.83 18.59 -2.45
C VAL A 377 7.85 19.61 -1.33
N PRO A 378 6.76 20.36 -1.06
CA PRO A 378 6.75 21.30 0.05
C PRO A 378 7.13 20.62 1.38
N LEU A 379 7.98 21.29 2.16
CA LEU A 379 8.38 20.86 3.50
C LEU A 379 8.25 22.07 4.43
N ILE A 380 7.29 21.98 5.36
CA ILE A 380 6.90 23.10 6.21
C ILE A 380 6.81 22.64 7.67
N PHE A 381 7.43 23.42 8.54
CA PHE A 381 7.29 23.38 9.99
C PHE A 381 6.91 24.78 10.46
N GLU A 382 5.76 24.88 11.12
CA GLU A 382 5.26 26.12 11.71
C GLU A 382 5.07 25.91 13.21
N ASN A 383 6.00 26.43 14.01
CA ASN A 383 5.99 26.33 15.47
C ASN A 383 5.88 24.89 16.02
N VAL A 384 6.50 23.92 15.34
CA VAL A 384 6.37 22.51 15.74
C VAL A 384 7.28 22.24 16.93
N PRO A 385 6.77 21.90 18.13
CA PRO A 385 7.63 21.58 19.26
C PRO A 385 8.51 20.37 18.90
N MET A 386 9.80 20.43 19.22
CA MET A 386 10.76 19.36 18.94
C MET A 386 10.71 18.24 19.98
N GLY A 387 10.98 17.03 19.51
CA GLY A 387 10.92 15.80 20.28
C GLY A 387 11.58 14.65 19.53
N TYR A 388 11.68 13.49 20.16
CA TYR A 388 12.34 12.32 19.54
C TYR A 388 11.49 11.75 18.40
N GLU A 389 10.22 11.46 18.68
CA GLU A 389 9.27 10.90 17.72
C GLU A 389 7.82 11.12 18.19
N TYR A 390 6.94 11.47 17.25
CA TYR A 390 5.52 11.69 17.47
C TYR A 390 4.80 10.58 16.76
N GLN A 391 4.07 9.75 17.49
CA GLN A 391 3.27 8.69 16.91
C GLN A 391 1.90 8.68 17.55
N SER A 392 0.88 8.44 16.74
CA SER A 392 -0.44 8.09 17.21
C SER A 392 -0.97 6.89 16.43
N ARG A 393 -1.78 6.08 17.09
CA ARG A 393 -2.47 4.92 16.54
C ARG A 393 -3.97 5.20 16.56
N PHE A 394 -4.67 4.74 15.53
CA PHE A 394 -6.06 5.11 15.32
C PHE A 394 -6.93 3.89 15.07
N ASP A 395 -8.23 4.09 15.22
CA ASP A 395 -9.24 3.06 14.99
C ASP A 395 -9.66 2.97 13.52
N TYR A 396 -10.26 1.82 13.20
CA TYR A 396 -10.69 1.43 11.86
C TYR A 396 -11.81 2.33 11.36
N LEU A 397 -11.71 2.74 10.08
CA LEU A 397 -12.84 3.19 9.29
C LEU A 397 -12.99 2.31 8.05
N GLU A 398 -14.22 2.13 7.60
CA GLU A 398 -14.54 1.37 6.41
C GLU A 398 -14.66 2.35 5.23
N TYR A 399 -13.83 2.14 4.21
CA TYR A 399 -13.82 2.90 2.97
C TYR A 399 -14.00 1.92 1.82
N ASP A 400 -15.19 1.86 1.23
CA ASP A 400 -15.44 0.91 0.14
C ASP A 400 -14.55 1.22 -1.08
N ILE A 401 -13.51 0.41 -1.30
CA ILE A 401 -12.59 0.54 -2.44
C ILE A 401 -12.97 -0.54 -3.45
N LEU A 402 -13.44 -0.10 -4.63
CA LEU A 402 -13.90 -0.96 -5.71
C LEU A 402 -12.79 -1.21 -6.75
N PHE A 403 -12.72 -2.44 -7.26
CA PHE A 403 -11.94 -2.81 -8.46
C PHE A 403 -12.71 -3.79 -9.34
N GLY A 404 -12.69 -3.61 -10.67
CA GLY A 404 -13.00 -4.71 -11.61
C GLY A 404 -14.48 -5.11 -11.81
N ARG A 405 -15.45 -4.25 -11.43
CA ARG A 405 -16.88 -4.34 -11.78
C ARG A 405 -17.74 -5.42 -11.09
N GLN A 406 -17.51 -5.68 -9.82
CA GLN A 406 -18.55 -6.27 -8.96
C GLN A 406 -18.76 -5.40 -7.74
N THR A 407 -20.03 -5.10 -7.46
CA THR A 407 -20.46 -4.11 -6.47
C THR A 407 -20.29 -4.61 -5.04
N SER A 408 -20.17 -3.67 -4.11
CA SER A 408 -20.77 -3.78 -2.78
C SER A 408 -22.29 -3.89 -2.95
N GLY A 409 -22.91 -4.99 -2.54
CA GLY A 409 -24.36 -5.18 -2.69
C GLY A 409 -25.23 -4.36 -1.76
N TRP A 410 -24.66 -3.45 -0.99
CA TRP A 410 -25.28 -2.79 0.13
C TRP A 410 -24.23 -1.89 0.79
N ILE A 411 -24.37 -0.57 0.74
CA ILE A 411 -23.78 0.22 1.82
C ILE A 411 -24.50 -0.27 3.09
N GLN A 412 -23.89 -1.19 3.86
CA GLN A 412 -24.32 -1.45 5.22
C GLN A 412 -23.69 -0.36 6.07
N TYR A 413 -24.46 0.69 6.35
CA TYR A 413 -24.16 1.55 7.50
C TYR A 413 -24.08 0.67 8.74
N GLN A 414 -22.93 0.65 9.43
CA GLN A 414 -22.85 0.03 10.75
C GLN A 414 -23.58 0.92 11.76
N HIS A 415 -24.37 0.27 12.63
CA HIS A 415 -24.99 0.85 13.82
C HIS A 415 -23.98 1.17 14.91
#